data_AF-A0A9E5BIS4-F1
#
_entry.id   AF-A0A9E5BIS4-F1
#
_cell.length_a   1.000
_cell.length_b   1.000
_cell.length_c   1.000
_cell.angle_alpha   90.00
_cell.angle_beta   90.00
_cell.angle_gamma   90.00
#
_symmetry.space_group_name_H-M   'P 1'
#
loop_
_entity.id
_entity.type
_entity.pdbx_description
1 polymer ?
#
loop_
_entity_poly.entity_id
_entity_poly.type
_entity_poly.pdbx_seq_one_letter_code
_entity_poly.pdbx_strand_id
1 'polypeptide(L)'
;AADGSLVKTWAPDFKTTPSTTEGQTTPATLIPVTAVKTYSRDGLVLLGLADGSVRELKISYKITFAKNGSRELEPSVDLQYAGKLSELNGPVLEAWSVKGTEGRLYLCRQQKDGHDVITGRRLIERKGLGGKAKVTVTDPFPIAADVTDLERVLVPSTADSLLVIRKTGEVRVYQNNENTFSLLQSFKPFGDAKNPQIAAAGFIFGNVSVVFQGNQNEEVVWSLYPQKQADGQMLRRWGKIHDCETLAGVGQGVFPAAGNKCYLSVAGGRMQIRNMTNGSIRWEESAPSSPIQQVVFSRNYNRLSILCQDGKVYRWAITDHHPEASWNTFFGKIWYEGAEGPAYTWQSSSGSDEFEAKYSLVPLIYGTVKGTFYALLFAIPIALLAAIYVSHFLRPEWKNVIKPLMEIMASLPSVVLGFLAGLWLAPLVDTHLIPILCVIVVLAPSALFAGYIWSKLPQPVRRRVGPGWEFAYLFPFIVLCMYGAWQLGPTIESTFFTVKDLASGQNISD
;
A
#
# COMPACT_ATOMS: atom_id res chain seq x y z
N ALA A 1 7.89 11.78 19.99
CA ALA A 1 9.20 11.47 20.58
C ALA A 1 9.86 10.44 19.67
N ALA A 2 10.74 10.90 18.80
CA ALA A 2 11.30 10.16 17.67
C ALA A 2 12.76 9.84 17.96
N ASP A 3 12.98 8.88 18.86
CA ASP A 3 14.33 8.38 19.12
C ASP A 3 14.37 6.88 18.77
N GLY A 4 14.57 6.61 17.48
CA GLY A 4 14.75 5.28 16.93
C GLY A 4 16.15 4.76 17.26
N SER A 5 16.42 4.49 18.54
CA SER A 5 17.75 4.08 18.98
C SER A 5 18.06 2.66 18.51
N LEU A 6 19.20 2.50 17.82
CA LEU A 6 19.76 1.21 17.42
C LEU A 6 20.95 0.87 18.33
N VAL A 7 20.86 -0.24 19.09
CA VAL A 7 21.95 -0.69 19.97
C VAL A 7 22.78 -1.76 19.25
N LYS A 8 24.05 -1.47 19.01
CA LYS A 8 25.03 -2.40 18.42
C LYS A 8 25.48 -3.41 19.47
N THR A 9 25.27 -4.70 19.22
CA THR A 9 25.79 -5.78 20.07
C THR A 9 26.77 -6.65 19.31
N TRP A 10 27.93 -6.87 19.90
CA TRP A 10 28.95 -7.77 19.36
C TRP A 10 28.55 -9.21 19.64
N ALA A 11 28.48 -10.05 18.61
CA ALA A 11 28.39 -11.49 18.79
C ALA A 11 29.82 -12.06 18.72
N PRO A 12 30.22 -12.97 19.62
CA PRO A 12 31.52 -13.62 19.54
C PRO A 12 31.64 -14.42 18.23
N ASP A 13 32.87 -14.57 17.75
CA ASP A 13 33.20 -15.35 16.55
C ASP A 13 32.47 -16.69 16.56
N PHE A 14 31.61 -16.92 15.56
CA PHE A 14 31.06 -18.25 15.30
C PHE A 14 32.21 -19.15 14.86
N LYS A 15 32.90 -19.78 15.82
CA LYS A 15 33.74 -20.93 15.52
C LYS A 15 32.82 -22.06 15.07
N THR A 16 32.65 -22.21 13.77
CA THR A 16 32.09 -23.43 13.19
C THR A 16 33.15 -24.52 13.31
N THR A 17 33.27 -25.13 14.49
CA THR A 17 33.93 -26.43 14.59
C THR A 17 33.01 -27.41 13.86
N PRO A 18 33.42 -28.04 12.76
CA PRO A 18 32.61 -29.10 12.16
C PRO A 18 32.52 -30.22 13.19
N SER A 19 31.34 -30.47 13.75
CA SER A 19 31.10 -31.69 14.51
C SER A 19 31.11 -32.84 13.51
N THR A 20 32.27 -33.47 13.33
CA THR A 20 32.37 -34.75 12.66
C THR A 20 31.68 -35.79 13.53
N THR A 21 30.42 -36.07 13.21
CA THR A 21 29.76 -37.29 13.67
C THR A 21 30.46 -38.45 12.95
N GLU A 22 31.38 -39.13 13.65
CA GLU A 22 32.00 -40.36 13.15
C GLU A 22 30.92 -41.41 12.92
N GLY A 23 30.77 -41.82 11.66
CA GLY A 23 29.95 -42.97 11.29
C GLY A 23 28.95 -42.69 10.16
N GLN A 24 29.44 -42.49 8.94
CA GLN A 24 28.77 -42.93 7.70
C GLN A 24 29.68 -42.74 6.48
N THR A 25 30.00 -43.88 5.83
CA THR A 25 30.29 -44.10 4.40
C THR A 25 31.05 -43.03 3.61
N THR A 26 32.24 -43.41 3.11
CA THR A 26 32.97 -42.93 1.91
C THR A 26 32.73 -41.46 1.49
N PRO A 27 33.75 -40.58 1.45
CA PRO A 27 33.52 -39.17 1.13
C PRO A 27 33.00 -39.04 -0.30
N ALA A 28 31.69 -38.80 -0.44
CA ALA A 28 31.13 -38.26 -1.66
C ALA A 28 31.94 -37.00 -1.98
N THR A 29 32.46 -36.91 -3.20
CA THR A 29 33.24 -35.77 -3.67
C THR A 29 32.52 -34.48 -3.28
N LEU A 30 33.10 -33.69 -2.37
CA LEU A 30 32.46 -32.47 -1.87
C LEU A 30 32.37 -31.48 -3.02
N ILE A 31 31.18 -31.32 -3.58
CA ILE A 31 30.95 -30.35 -4.67
C ILE A 31 30.88 -28.95 -4.04
N PRO A 32 31.73 -28.00 -4.46
CA PRO A 32 31.73 -26.65 -3.91
C PRO A 32 30.40 -25.94 -4.14
N VAL A 33 29.94 -25.22 -3.12
CA VAL A 33 28.81 -24.28 -3.23
C VAL A 33 29.31 -23.01 -3.88
N THR A 34 28.68 -22.62 -4.98
CA THR A 34 29.02 -21.45 -5.80
C THR A 34 28.01 -20.32 -5.66
N ALA A 35 26.76 -20.64 -5.32
CA ALA A 35 25.72 -19.65 -5.07
C ALA A 35 24.87 -20.03 -3.86
N VAL A 36 24.40 -19.04 -3.10
CA VAL A 36 23.46 -19.23 -1.98
C VAL A 36 22.35 -18.19 -2.06
N LYS A 37 21.09 -18.65 -2.02
CA LYS A 37 19.92 -17.79 -1.92
C LYS A 37 19.04 -18.22 -0.76
N THR A 38 18.72 -17.29 0.13
CA THR A 38 17.91 -17.55 1.32
C THR A 38 16.53 -16.92 1.21
N TYR A 39 15.49 -17.67 1.55
CA TYR A 39 14.09 -17.23 1.63
C TYR A 39 13.65 -17.30 3.09
N SER A 40 13.89 -16.23 3.84
CA SER A 40 13.69 -16.19 5.29
C SER A 40 12.25 -16.46 5.74
N ARG A 41 11.25 -16.08 4.93
CA ARG A 41 9.82 -16.30 5.23
C ARG A 41 9.44 -17.78 5.25
N ASP A 42 10.03 -18.56 4.34
CA ASP A 42 9.71 -19.98 4.15
C ASP A 42 10.71 -20.92 4.83
N GLY A 43 11.82 -20.37 5.37
CA GLY A 43 12.92 -21.15 5.91
C GLY A 43 13.68 -21.93 4.84
N LEU A 44 13.64 -21.49 3.58
CA LEU A 44 14.27 -22.19 2.46
C LEU A 44 15.64 -21.59 2.15
N VAL A 45 16.58 -22.48 1.81
CA VAL A 45 17.91 -22.12 1.33
C VAL A 45 18.15 -22.88 0.03
N LEU A 46 18.42 -22.15 -1.03
CA LEU A 46 18.79 -22.70 -2.32
C LEU A 46 20.30 -22.58 -2.51
N LEU A 47 20.95 -23.69 -2.79
CA LEU A 47 22.37 -23.80 -3.05
C LEU A 47 22.59 -24.07 -4.54
N GLY A 48 23.41 -23.26 -5.19
CA GLY A 48 23.99 -23.54 -6.51
C GLY A 48 25.34 -24.22 -6.35
N LEU A 49 25.59 -25.26 -7.14
CA LEU A 49 26.80 -26.08 -7.04
C LEU A 49 27.69 -25.92 -8.27
N ALA A 50 28.98 -26.20 -8.09
CA ALA A 50 29.98 -26.07 -9.15
C ALA A 50 29.77 -27.03 -10.34
N ASP A 51 29.01 -28.10 -10.17
CA ASP A 51 28.70 -29.11 -11.19
C ASP A 51 27.45 -28.76 -12.04
N GLY A 52 26.88 -27.58 -11.85
CA GLY A 52 25.66 -27.12 -12.51
C GLY A 52 24.36 -27.56 -11.85
N SER A 53 24.42 -28.31 -10.75
CA SER A 53 23.24 -28.73 -10.00
C SER A 53 22.84 -27.70 -8.94
N VAL A 54 21.59 -27.80 -8.48
CA VAL A 54 21.07 -27.02 -7.35
C VAL A 54 20.50 -27.94 -6.28
N ARG A 55 20.52 -27.47 -5.03
CA ARG A 55 19.86 -28.13 -3.89
C ARG A 55 19.03 -27.14 -3.11
N GLU A 56 17.76 -27.43 -2.93
CA GLU A 56 16.86 -26.65 -2.08
C GLU A 56 16.68 -27.37 -0.74
N LEU A 57 17.03 -26.67 0.34
CA LEU A 57 16.96 -27.14 1.71
C LEU A 57 15.89 -26.34 2.46
N LYS A 58 15.09 -27.02 3.28
CA LYS A 58 14.19 -26.40 4.24
C LYS A 58 14.78 -26.53 5.64
N ILE A 59 15.06 -25.41 6.27
CA ILE A 59 15.53 -25.35 7.64
C ILE A 59 14.29 -25.13 8.52
N SER A 60 13.98 -26.13 9.34
CA SER A 60 12.90 -26.08 10.33
C SER A 60 13.51 -26.15 11.74
N TYR A 61 12.81 -25.60 12.73
CA TYR A 61 13.25 -25.67 14.12
C TYR A 61 12.18 -26.40 14.93
N LYS A 62 12.52 -27.58 15.43
CA LYS A 62 11.66 -28.33 16.34
C LYS A 62 11.82 -27.75 17.73
N ILE A 63 10.70 -27.34 18.32
CA ILE A 63 10.67 -26.81 19.68
C ILE A 63 10.43 -27.98 20.63
N THR A 64 11.38 -28.22 21.52
CA THR A 64 11.25 -29.17 22.64
C THR A 64 11.31 -28.38 23.95
N PHE A 65 10.72 -28.94 25.01
CA PHE A 65 10.80 -28.36 26.35
C PHE A 65 11.55 -29.34 27.23
N ALA A 66 12.68 -28.89 27.78
CA ALA A 66 13.42 -29.67 28.76
C ALA A 66 12.60 -29.80 30.05
N LYS A 67 12.95 -30.81 30.89
CA LYS A 67 12.24 -31.09 32.16
C LYS A 67 12.22 -29.90 33.14
N ASN A 68 13.10 -28.93 32.97
CA ASN A 68 13.18 -27.69 33.75
C ASN A 68 12.30 -26.54 33.20
N GLY A 69 11.50 -26.78 32.15
CA GLY A 69 10.65 -25.78 31.51
C GLY A 69 11.40 -24.84 30.53
N SER A 70 12.71 -25.02 30.32
CA SER A 70 13.46 -24.25 29.32
C SER A 70 13.14 -24.74 27.90
N ARG A 71 13.05 -23.79 26.97
CA ARG A 71 12.77 -24.06 25.56
C ARG A 71 14.06 -24.43 24.83
N GLU A 72 14.10 -25.64 24.30
CA GLU A 72 15.18 -26.13 23.43
C GLU A 72 14.73 -26.06 21.95
N LEU A 73 15.68 -25.75 21.07
CA LEU A 73 15.45 -25.61 19.63
C LEU A 73 16.39 -26.57 18.90
N GLU A 74 15.83 -27.63 18.34
CA GLU A 74 16.58 -28.57 17.49
C GLU A 74 16.38 -28.19 16.02
N PRO A 75 17.42 -27.74 15.30
CA PRO A 75 17.32 -27.49 13.88
C PRO A 75 17.21 -28.82 13.11
N SER A 76 16.28 -28.90 12.17
CA SER A 76 16.20 -29.98 11.18
C SER A 76 16.37 -29.39 9.78
N VAL A 77 17.09 -30.11 8.91
CA VAL A 77 17.34 -29.70 7.53
C VAL A 77 16.77 -30.77 6.60
N ASP A 78 15.75 -30.40 5.85
CA ASP A 78 15.05 -31.30 4.93
C ASP A 78 15.35 -30.93 3.48
N LEU A 79 15.90 -31.87 2.70
CA LEU A 79 16.14 -31.68 1.27
C LEU A 79 14.79 -31.69 0.52
N GLN A 80 14.43 -30.56 -0.08
CA GLN A 80 13.19 -30.39 -0.85
C GLN A 80 13.38 -30.73 -2.33
N TYR A 81 14.52 -30.34 -2.90
CA TYR A 81 14.83 -30.59 -4.31
C TYR A 81 16.34 -30.75 -4.50
N ALA A 82 16.73 -31.67 -5.38
CA ALA A 82 18.09 -31.80 -5.87
C ALA A 82 18.07 -32.19 -7.35
N GLY A 83 18.79 -31.44 -8.19
CA GLY A 83 18.85 -31.74 -9.62
C GLY A 83 19.55 -30.65 -10.43
N LYS A 84 19.75 -30.91 -11.73
CA LYS A 84 20.25 -29.90 -12.67
C LYS A 84 19.10 -29.06 -13.23
N LEU A 85 19.31 -27.74 -13.27
CA LEU A 85 18.35 -26.81 -13.84
C LEU A 85 18.59 -26.55 -15.33
N SER A 86 19.82 -26.74 -15.80
CA SER A 86 20.20 -26.64 -17.21
C SER A 86 20.99 -27.88 -17.66
N GLU A 87 21.20 -27.99 -18.96
CA GLU A 87 22.10 -28.98 -19.56
C GLU A 87 23.58 -28.55 -19.54
N LEU A 88 23.87 -27.34 -19.03
CA LEU A 88 25.23 -26.81 -18.94
C LEU A 88 25.96 -27.43 -17.75
N ASN A 89 27.21 -27.85 -17.98
CA ASN A 89 28.08 -28.43 -16.95
C ASN A 89 28.93 -27.39 -16.19
N GLY A 90 28.67 -26.10 -16.39
CA GLY A 90 29.37 -25.01 -15.70
C GLY A 90 28.80 -24.69 -14.31
N PRO A 91 29.54 -23.96 -13.46
CA PRO A 91 29.10 -23.59 -12.12
C PRO A 91 27.85 -22.70 -12.13
N VAL A 92 26.96 -22.91 -11.17
CA VAL A 92 25.79 -22.05 -10.96
C VAL A 92 26.22 -20.76 -10.28
N LEU A 93 26.15 -19.63 -10.99
CA LEU A 93 26.56 -18.32 -10.47
C LEU A 93 25.51 -17.72 -9.54
N GLU A 94 24.23 -17.86 -9.89
CA GLU A 94 23.10 -17.45 -9.07
C GLU A 94 21.94 -18.43 -9.29
N ALA A 95 21.08 -18.60 -8.28
CA ALA A 95 19.90 -19.44 -8.39
C ALA A 95 18.71 -18.85 -7.62
N TRP A 96 17.51 -19.10 -8.14
CA TRP A 96 16.25 -18.72 -7.50
C TRP A 96 15.26 -19.89 -7.49
N SER A 97 14.42 -19.92 -6.45
CA SER A 97 13.32 -20.85 -6.27
C SER A 97 12.12 -20.01 -5.85
N VAL A 98 11.08 -20.04 -6.67
CA VAL A 98 9.92 -19.17 -6.52
C VAL A 98 8.66 -19.99 -6.65
N LYS A 99 7.68 -19.74 -5.78
CA LYS A 99 6.38 -20.40 -5.87
C LYS A 99 5.46 -19.56 -6.74
N GLY A 100 5.31 -19.94 -8.01
CA GLY A 100 4.39 -19.31 -8.94
C GLY A 100 3.01 -19.97 -8.95
N THR A 101 2.13 -19.47 -9.81
CA THR A 101 0.73 -19.92 -9.95
C THR A 101 0.62 -21.37 -10.44
N GLU A 102 1.51 -21.80 -11.33
CA GLU A 102 1.47 -23.13 -11.96
C GLU A 102 2.35 -24.18 -11.25
N GLY A 103 3.06 -23.78 -10.20
CA GLY A 103 4.02 -24.62 -9.49
C GLY A 103 5.26 -23.84 -9.06
N ARG A 104 6.30 -24.57 -8.67
CA ARG A 104 7.57 -23.97 -8.25
C ARG A 104 8.47 -23.75 -9.49
N LEU A 105 8.89 -22.51 -9.72
CA LEU A 105 9.82 -22.13 -10.77
C LEU A 105 11.22 -22.02 -10.16
N TYR A 106 12.15 -22.79 -10.72
CA TYR A 106 13.57 -22.67 -10.45
C TYR A 106 14.26 -21.94 -11.59
N LEU A 107 15.23 -21.10 -11.25
CA LEU A 107 16.02 -20.31 -12.19
C LEU A 107 17.49 -20.48 -11.82
N CYS A 108 18.38 -20.60 -12.80
CA CYS A 108 19.82 -20.47 -12.60
C CYS A 108 20.44 -19.50 -13.61
N ARG A 109 21.49 -18.81 -13.17
CA ARG A 109 22.42 -18.07 -14.02
C ARG A 109 23.70 -18.89 -14.14
N GLN A 110 24.11 -19.18 -15.37
CA GLN A 110 25.33 -19.90 -15.70
C GLN A 110 26.01 -19.23 -16.90
N GLN A 111 27.28 -19.53 -17.14
CA GLN A 111 27.99 -19.02 -18.31
C GLN A 111 27.94 -20.03 -19.46
N LYS A 112 27.63 -19.56 -20.67
CA LYS A 112 27.66 -20.31 -21.92
C LYS A 112 28.39 -19.48 -22.98
N ASP A 113 29.42 -20.05 -23.60
CA ASP A 113 30.20 -19.40 -24.68
C ASP A 113 30.72 -18.00 -24.31
N GLY A 114 31.10 -17.80 -23.04
CA GLY A 114 31.63 -16.53 -22.53
C GLY A 114 30.57 -15.53 -22.06
N HIS A 115 29.28 -15.78 -22.28
CA HIS A 115 28.18 -14.92 -21.87
C HIS A 115 27.30 -15.57 -20.80
N ASP A 116 26.67 -14.76 -19.95
CA ASP A 116 25.77 -15.27 -18.92
C ASP A 116 24.38 -15.54 -19.50
N VAL A 117 23.86 -16.73 -19.21
CA VAL A 117 22.54 -17.19 -19.64
C VAL A 117 21.68 -17.55 -18.43
N ILE A 118 20.38 -17.25 -18.53
CA ILE A 118 19.39 -17.61 -17.51
C ILE A 118 18.59 -18.79 -18.03
N THR A 119 18.54 -19.87 -17.25
CA THR A 119 17.72 -21.05 -17.57
C THR A 119 16.67 -21.24 -16.49
N GLY A 120 15.42 -21.45 -16.92
CA GLY A 120 14.29 -21.76 -16.07
C GLY A 120 13.88 -23.21 -16.15
N ARG A 121 13.38 -23.75 -15.05
CA ARG A 121 12.77 -25.08 -14.97
C ARG A 121 11.62 -25.08 -13.98
N ARG A 122 10.47 -25.63 -14.37
CA ARG A 122 9.27 -25.68 -13.52
C ARG A 122 9.03 -27.06 -12.96
N LEU A 123 8.64 -27.07 -11.69
CA LEU A 123 8.21 -28.23 -10.94
C LEU A 123 6.71 -28.10 -10.67
N ILE A 124 5.93 -28.92 -11.37
CA ILE A 124 4.47 -28.91 -11.34
C ILE A 124 4.02 -30.07 -10.46
N GLU A 125 3.33 -29.74 -9.37
CA GLU A 125 2.70 -30.73 -8.49
C GLU A 125 1.24 -30.89 -8.85
N ARG A 126 0.87 -32.03 -9.46
CA ARG A 126 -0.55 -32.36 -9.68
C ARG A 126 -1.01 -33.30 -8.55
N LYS A 127 -1.88 -32.80 -7.67
CA LYS A 127 -2.56 -33.63 -6.68
C LYS A 127 -3.60 -34.49 -7.39
N GLY A 128 -3.41 -35.81 -7.41
CA GLY A 128 -4.41 -36.75 -7.91
C GLY A 128 -5.59 -36.89 -6.94
N LEU A 129 -6.74 -37.38 -7.42
CA LEU A 129 -7.93 -37.65 -6.60
C LEU A 129 -7.66 -38.61 -5.41
N GLY A 130 -6.58 -39.39 -5.45
CA GLY A 130 -6.15 -40.30 -4.38
C GLY A 130 -5.11 -39.74 -3.40
N GLY A 131 -4.90 -38.42 -3.34
CA GLY A 131 -4.03 -37.77 -2.34
C GLY A 131 -2.51 -37.87 -2.59
N LYS A 132 -2.04 -38.74 -3.51
CA LYS A 132 -0.64 -38.76 -3.94
C LYS A 132 -0.39 -37.67 -4.99
N ALA A 133 0.49 -36.72 -4.68
CA ALA A 133 0.95 -35.71 -5.62
C ALA A 133 1.96 -36.33 -6.60
N LYS A 134 1.73 -36.19 -7.91
CA LYS A 134 2.72 -36.51 -8.93
C LYS A 134 3.49 -35.23 -9.25
N VAL A 135 4.78 -35.22 -8.96
CA VAL A 135 5.69 -34.12 -9.27
C VAL A 135 6.23 -34.33 -10.68
N THR A 136 6.01 -33.38 -11.58
CA THR A 136 6.56 -33.40 -12.94
C THR A 136 7.51 -32.22 -13.10
N VAL A 137 8.71 -32.50 -13.59
CA VAL A 137 9.71 -31.47 -13.90
C VAL A 137 9.70 -31.24 -15.41
N THR A 138 9.52 -29.99 -15.82
CA THR A 138 9.55 -29.58 -17.24
C THR A 138 10.96 -29.61 -17.82
N ASP A 139 11.08 -29.53 -19.14
CA ASP A 139 12.38 -29.34 -19.80
C ASP A 139 12.93 -27.93 -19.52
N PRO A 140 14.26 -27.76 -19.48
CA PRO A 140 14.88 -26.45 -19.32
C PRO A 140 14.50 -25.51 -20.48
N PHE A 141 14.20 -24.26 -20.17
CA PHE A 141 13.94 -23.22 -21.18
C PHE A 141 14.76 -21.95 -20.90
N PRO A 142 15.27 -21.28 -21.95
CA PRO A 142 16.03 -20.06 -21.78
C PRO A 142 15.12 -18.88 -21.42
N ILE A 143 15.62 -17.94 -20.62
CA ILE A 143 14.94 -16.70 -20.25
C ILE A 143 15.84 -15.53 -20.65
N ALA A 144 15.25 -14.51 -21.29
CA ALA A 144 15.97 -13.32 -21.76
C ALA A 144 17.17 -13.66 -22.68
N ALA A 145 17.00 -14.64 -23.58
CA ALA A 145 18.05 -15.11 -24.49
C ALA A 145 18.59 -14.01 -25.43
N ASP A 146 17.84 -12.93 -25.60
CA ASP A 146 18.19 -11.73 -26.35
C ASP A 146 19.18 -10.80 -25.61
N VAL A 147 19.53 -11.09 -24.36
CA VAL A 147 20.43 -10.28 -23.54
C VAL A 147 21.81 -10.95 -23.41
N THR A 148 22.84 -10.34 -24.01
CA THR A 148 24.23 -10.85 -24.00
C THR A 148 25.13 -10.17 -22.96
N ASP A 149 24.71 -9.01 -22.46
CA ASP A 149 25.42 -8.14 -21.51
C ASP A 149 24.69 -8.09 -20.15
N LEU A 150 24.29 -9.27 -19.67
CA LEU A 150 23.64 -9.45 -18.37
C LEU A 150 24.54 -8.96 -17.22
N GLU A 151 24.00 -8.11 -16.35
CA GLU A 151 24.67 -7.67 -15.13
C GLU A 151 24.02 -8.28 -13.89
N ARG A 152 22.69 -8.12 -13.74
CA ARG A 152 21.94 -8.58 -12.56
C ARG A 152 20.53 -9.03 -12.93
N VAL A 153 19.98 -9.95 -12.14
CA VAL A 153 18.60 -10.41 -12.27
C VAL A 153 17.87 -10.21 -10.95
N LEU A 154 16.68 -9.61 -11.02
CA LEU A 154 15.77 -9.49 -9.90
C LEU A 154 14.52 -10.32 -10.17
N VAL A 155 14.25 -11.27 -9.28
CA VAL A 155 13.08 -12.16 -9.36
C VAL A 155 12.15 -11.87 -8.18
N PRO A 156 10.88 -11.48 -8.44
CA PRO A 156 9.88 -11.29 -7.40
C PRO A 156 9.43 -12.65 -6.82
N SER A 157 8.84 -12.65 -5.62
CA SER A 157 8.40 -13.87 -4.92
C SER A 157 7.26 -14.63 -5.59
N THR A 158 6.54 -14.02 -6.54
CA THR A 158 5.50 -14.70 -7.34
C THR A 158 6.02 -15.20 -8.70
N ALA A 159 7.15 -14.66 -9.17
CA ALA A 159 7.67 -14.88 -10.52
C ALA A 159 6.67 -14.57 -11.65
N ASP A 160 5.72 -13.66 -11.45
CA ASP A 160 4.83 -13.17 -12.53
C ASP A 160 5.60 -12.33 -13.56
N SER A 161 6.68 -11.68 -13.12
CA SER A 161 7.62 -10.98 -13.98
C SER A 161 9.05 -11.18 -13.48
N LEU A 162 10.04 -10.85 -14.30
CA LEU A 162 11.46 -10.92 -13.98
C LEU A 162 12.16 -9.69 -14.56
N LEU A 163 13.02 -9.04 -13.78
CA LEU A 163 13.76 -7.87 -14.24
C LEU A 163 15.20 -8.27 -14.52
N VAL A 164 15.64 -8.02 -15.75
CA VAL A 164 17.02 -8.19 -16.20
C VAL A 164 17.67 -6.82 -16.31
N ILE A 165 18.76 -6.63 -15.57
CA ILE A 165 19.57 -5.42 -15.61
C ILE A 165 20.79 -5.69 -16.49
N ARG A 166 20.98 -4.85 -17.51
CA ARG A 166 22.09 -4.92 -18.46
C ARG A 166 23.27 -4.06 -18.00
N LYS A 167 24.49 -4.38 -18.47
CA LYS A 167 25.72 -3.58 -18.24
C LYS A 167 25.63 -2.16 -18.79
N THR A 168 24.73 -1.94 -19.74
CA THR A 168 24.41 -0.62 -20.32
C THR A 168 23.56 0.27 -19.41
N GLY A 169 23.04 -0.25 -18.29
CA GLY A 169 22.10 0.47 -17.41
C GLY A 169 20.62 0.38 -17.81
N GLU A 170 20.32 -0.36 -18.88
CA GLU A 170 18.94 -0.68 -19.28
C GLU A 170 18.37 -1.82 -18.43
N VAL A 171 17.12 -1.66 -18.00
CA VAL A 171 16.34 -2.67 -17.29
C VAL A 171 15.26 -3.19 -18.23
N ARG A 172 15.27 -4.50 -18.48
CA ARG A 172 14.26 -5.22 -19.27
C ARG A 172 13.37 -6.04 -18.36
N VAL A 173 12.07 -5.84 -18.45
CA VAL A 173 11.06 -6.57 -17.69
C VAL A 173 10.50 -7.66 -18.59
N TYR A 174 10.60 -8.91 -18.15
CA TYR A 174 9.99 -10.05 -18.82
C TYR A 174 8.77 -10.51 -18.04
N GLN A 175 7.64 -10.67 -18.71
CA GLN A 175 6.43 -11.26 -18.13
C GLN A 175 6.43 -12.76 -18.34
N ASN A 176 6.03 -13.49 -17.30
CA ASN A 176 5.92 -14.93 -17.32
C ASN A 176 4.63 -15.37 -18.04
N ASN A 177 4.78 -16.05 -19.18
CA ASN A 177 3.68 -16.60 -19.99
C ASN A 177 3.85 -18.13 -20.05
N GLU A 178 3.27 -18.86 -19.08
CA GLU A 178 3.13 -20.32 -19.09
C GLU A 178 4.21 -21.12 -19.88
N ASN A 179 5.52 -21.12 -19.59
CA ASN A 179 6.61 -21.85 -20.30
C ASN A 179 7.53 -20.94 -21.10
N THR A 180 7.19 -19.67 -21.27
CA THR A 180 8.09 -18.67 -21.85
C THR A 180 8.07 -17.37 -21.07
N PHE A 181 9.08 -16.53 -21.30
CA PHE A 181 9.15 -15.17 -20.78
C PHE A 181 9.19 -14.22 -21.97
N SER A 182 8.23 -13.30 -22.03
CA SER A 182 8.14 -12.30 -23.11
C SER A 182 8.52 -10.92 -22.59
N LEU A 183 9.19 -10.12 -23.43
CA LEU A 183 9.56 -8.76 -23.06
C LEU A 183 8.30 -7.90 -22.89
N LEU A 184 8.08 -7.37 -21.69
CA LEU A 184 6.96 -6.50 -21.34
C LEU A 184 7.29 -5.03 -21.54
N GLN A 185 8.48 -4.61 -21.08
CA GLN A 185 8.91 -3.22 -21.06
C GLN A 185 10.43 -3.14 -20.96
N SER A 186 11.01 -2.08 -21.50
CA SER A 186 12.38 -1.67 -21.24
C SER A 186 12.43 -0.21 -20.76
N PHE A 187 13.35 0.11 -19.84
CA PHE A 187 13.57 1.46 -19.34
C PHE A 187 15.00 1.65 -18.81
N LYS A 188 15.42 2.92 -18.64
CA LYS A 188 16.72 3.28 -18.04
C LYS A 188 16.47 4.13 -16.79
N PRO A 189 16.69 3.61 -15.56
CA PRO A 189 16.49 4.37 -14.33
C PRO A 189 17.30 5.67 -14.27
N PHE A 190 18.51 5.67 -14.84
CA PHE A 190 19.45 6.79 -14.84
C PHE A 190 19.76 7.27 -16.27
N GLY A 191 18.77 7.26 -17.16
CA GLY A 191 18.96 7.62 -18.58
C GLY A 191 19.56 9.01 -18.81
N ASP A 192 19.24 9.96 -17.94
CA ASP A 192 19.71 11.35 -18.01
C ASP A 192 21.04 11.59 -17.27
N ALA A 193 21.54 10.57 -16.56
CA ALA A 193 22.76 10.69 -15.76
C ALA A 193 24.02 10.60 -16.63
N LYS A 194 25.11 11.25 -16.17
CA LYS A 194 26.42 11.17 -16.84
C LYS A 194 26.95 9.74 -16.94
N ASN A 195 26.63 8.90 -15.95
CA ASN A 195 26.90 7.46 -16.00
C ASN A 195 25.59 6.70 -15.72
N PRO A 196 24.92 6.18 -16.77
CA PRO A 196 23.61 5.54 -16.64
C PRO A 196 23.67 4.12 -16.02
N GLN A 197 24.86 3.62 -15.66
CA GLN A 197 25.02 2.30 -15.08
C GLN A 197 24.41 2.20 -13.67
N ILE A 198 23.78 1.07 -13.41
CA ILE A 198 23.16 0.75 -12.12
C ILE A 198 24.20 0.03 -11.25
N ALA A 199 24.57 0.64 -10.12
CA ALA A 199 25.53 0.08 -9.18
C ALA A 199 24.88 -0.98 -8.27
N ALA A 200 23.66 -0.69 -7.79
CA ALA A 200 22.88 -1.64 -7.01
C ALA A 200 21.38 -1.51 -7.28
N ALA A 201 20.68 -2.61 -7.08
CA ALA A 201 19.23 -2.67 -7.18
C ALA A 201 18.68 -3.76 -6.26
N GLY A 202 17.50 -3.52 -5.69
CA GLY A 202 16.81 -4.47 -4.83
C GLY A 202 15.31 -4.21 -4.76
N PHE A 203 14.53 -5.28 -4.66
CA PHE A 203 13.09 -5.17 -4.39
C PHE A 203 12.83 -4.65 -2.99
N ILE A 204 11.69 -3.99 -2.81
CA ILE A 204 11.07 -3.71 -1.51
C ILE A 204 10.10 -4.84 -1.15
N PHE A 205 9.76 -4.93 0.14
CA PHE A 205 8.75 -5.86 0.63
C PHE A 205 7.44 -5.77 -0.18
N GLY A 206 6.94 -6.91 -0.65
CA GLY A 206 5.82 -7.02 -1.60
C GLY A 206 6.22 -7.17 -3.07
N ASN A 207 7.51 -6.98 -3.41
CA ASN A 207 8.09 -7.20 -4.75
C ASN A 207 7.43 -6.43 -5.93
N VAL A 208 6.65 -5.38 -5.64
CA VAL A 208 6.04 -4.52 -6.66
C VAL A 208 6.80 -3.21 -6.89
N SER A 209 7.82 -2.94 -6.06
CA SER A 209 8.72 -1.79 -6.18
C SER A 209 10.18 -2.20 -6.08
N VAL A 210 11.03 -1.51 -6.83
CA VAL A 210 12.49 -1.70 -6.89
C VAL A 210 13.17 -0.37 -6.65
N VAL A 211 14.17 -0.38 -5.78
CA VAL A 211 15.09 0.75 -5.60
C VAL A 211 16.30 0.49 -6.47
N PHE A 212 16.67 1.47 -7.29
CA PHE A 212 17.89 1.49 -8.08
C PHE A 212 18.84 2.53 -7.51
N GLN A 213 20.13 2.19 -7.46
CA GLN A 213 21.21 3.06 -7.03
C GLN A 213 22.22 3.22 -8.17
N GLY A 214 22.61 4.47 -8.43
CA GLY A 214 23.59 4.83 -9.45
C GLY A 214 25.01 4.93 -8.92
N ASN A 215 25.90 5.42 -9.77
CA ASN A 215 27.32 5.62 -9.45
C ASN A 215 27.66 7.04 -8.96
N GLN A 216 26.74 7.99 -9.06
CA GLN A 216 26.99 9.41 -8.80
C GLN A 216 25.96 10.00 -7.81
N ASN A 217 25.72 9.29 -6.71
CA ASN A 217 24.85 9.71 -5.60
C ASN A 217 23.34 9.64 -5.89
N GLU A 218 22.94 8.91 -6.93
CA GLU A 218 21.55 8.84 -7.37
C GLU A 218 20.87 7.59 -6.80
N GLU A 219 19.66 7.75 -6.28
CA GLU A 219 18.78 6.64 -5.91
C GLU A 219 17.36 6.97 -6.38
N VAL A 220 16.71 6.01 -7.01
CA VAL A 220 15.33 6.19 -7.53
C VAL A 220 14.51 4.96 -7.24
N VAL A 221 13.22 5.16 -6.97
CA VAL A 221 12.26 4.08 -6.78
C VAL A 221 11.38 3.96 -8.01
N TRP A 222 11.31 2.74 -8.54
CA TRP A 222 10.38 2.37 -9.59
C TRP A 222 9.36 1.39 -9.04
N SER A 223 8.11 1.53 -9.44
CA SER A 223 7.02 0.67 -9.00
C SER A 223 6.12 0.31 -10.17
N LEU A 224 5.42 -0.81 -10.04
CA LEU A 224 4.41 -1.25 -10.99
C LEU A 224 3.06 -0.61 -10.64
N TYR A 225 2.53 0.24 -11.52
CA TYR A 225 1.22 0.87 -11.34
C TYR A 225 0.45 1.01 -12.67
N PRO A 226 -0.88 1.19 -12.63
CA PRO A 226 -1.67 1.44 -13.84
C PRO A 226 -1.28 2.75 -14.51
N GLN A 227 -0.94 2.69 -15.80
CA GLN A 227 -0.54 3.85 -16.59
C GLN A 227 -1.38 3.92 -17.86
N LYS A 228 -1.92 5.12 -18.14
CA LYS A 228 -2.63 5.40 -19.38
C LYS A 228 -1.65 5.43 -20.54
N GLN A 229 -1.81 4.51 -21.48
CA GLN A 229 -1.01 4.42 -22.69
C GLN A 229 -1.51 5.41 -23.76
N ALA A 230 -0.69 5.63 -24.80
CA ALA A 230 -1.04 6.53 -25.91
C ALA A 230 -2.30 6.10 -26.68
N ASP A 231 -2.62 4.80 -26.67
CA ASP A 231 -3.83 4.20 -27.25
C ASP A 231 -5.08 4.34 -26.34
N GLY A 232 -4.94 4.99 -25.17
CA GLY A 232 -5.99 5.17 -24.19
C GLY A 232 -6.20 3.99 -23.23
N GLN A 233 -5.51 2.86 -23.40
CA GLN A 233 -5.63 1.71 -22.51
C GLN A 233 -4.89 1.94 -21.18
N MET A 234 -5.46 1.41 -20.09
CA MET A 234 -4.80 1.40 -18.78
C MET A 234 -4.02 0.10 -18.62
N LEU A 235 -2.70 0.16 -18.78
CA LEU A 235 -1.82 -1.00 -18.61
C LEU A 235 -0.94 -0.83 -17.37
N ARG A 236 -0.75 -1.91 -16.61
CA ARG A 236 0.23 -1.92 -15.52
C ARG A 236 1.65 -1.93 -16.10
N ARG A 237 2.42 -0.90 -15.80
CA ARG A 237 3.78 -0.69 -16.28
C ARG A 237 4.67 -0.21 -15.14
N TRP A 238 5.96 -0.48 -15.27
CA TRP A 238 6.97 0.02 -14.33
C TRP A 238 7.20 1.49 -14.63
N GLY A 239 7.10 2.33 -13.61
CA GLY A 239 7.39 3.75 -13.71
C GLY A 239 8.11 4.25 -12.47
N LYS A 240 8.85 5.34 -12.65
CA LYS A 240 9.48 6.06 -11.53
C LYS A 240 8.40 6.69 -10.66
N ILE A 241 8.44 6.42 -9.35
CA ILE A 241 7.47 6.96 -8.37
C ILE A 241 8.12 7.92 -7.37
N HIS A 242 9.42 7.74 -7.07
CA HIS A 242 10.14 8.60 -6.14
C HIS A 242 11.54 8.93 -6.66
N ASP A 243 11.89 10.20 -6.53
CA ASP A 243 13.27 10.68 -6.46
C ASP A 243 13.72 10.56 -5.01
N CYS A 244 14.65 9.65 -4.71
CA CYS A 244 15.16 9.53 -3.35
C CYS A 244 16.12 10.68 -3.05
N GLU A 245 16.30 10.97 -1.76
CA GLU A 245 17.39 11.83 -1.32
C GLU A 245 18.76 11.30 -1.78
N THR A 246 19.64 12.22 -2.16
CA THR A 246 20.98 11.91 -2.68
C THR A 246 21.74 10.97 -1.76
N LEU A 247 22.31 9.92 -2.35
CA LEU A 247 23.17 8.97 -1.64
C LEU A 247 24.48 9.65 -1.21
N ALA A 248 25.13 9.09 -0.20
CA ALA A 248 26.44 9.55 0.24
C ALA A 248 27.58 9.21 -0.75
N GLY A 249 27.32 8.39 -1.78
CA GLY A 249 28.32 7.91 -2.74
C GLY A 249 27.75 6.96 -3.79
N VAL A 250 28.62 6.13 -4.36
CA VAL A 250 28.26 4.99 -5.23
C VAL A 250 27.40 4.01 -4.46
N GLY A 251 26.30 3.54 -5.08
CA GLY A 251 25.45 2.49 -4.53
C GLY A 251 26.20 1.17 -4.34
N GLN A 252 26.07 0.57 -3.17
CA GLN A 252 26.72 -0.69 -2.79
C GLN A 252 25.70 -1.80 -2.53
N GLY A 253 24.46 -1.47 -2.16
CA GLY A 253 23.45 -2.47 -1.90
C GLY A 253 22.12 -1.92 -1.41
N VAL A 254 21.05 -2.62 -1.77
CA VAL A 254 19.68 -2.38 -1.30
C VAL A 254 19.16 -3.68 -0.70
N PHE A 255 18.79 -3.65 0.58
CA PHE A 255 18.35 -4.84 1.30
C PHE A 255 16.99 -4.59 1.98
N PRO A 256 15.90 -5.23 1.52
CA PRO A 256 14.57 -4.98 2.06
C PRO A 256 14.38 -5.56 3.46
N ALA A 257 13.57 -4.89 4.28
CA ALA A 257 12.97 -5.49 5.44
C ALA A 257 11.94 -6.56 5.06
N ALA A 258 11.67 -7.51 5.96
CA ALA A 258 10.83 -8.67 5.67
C ALA A 258 9.34 -8.48 5.99
N GLY A 259 8.93 -7.32 6.54
CA GLY A 259 7.56 -7.10 7.03
C GLY A 259 7.05 -5.67 6.95
N ASN A 260 7.81 -4.75 6.37
CA ASN A 260 7.38 -3.36 6.15
C ASN A 260 8.12 -2.77 4.94
N LYS A 261 7.77 -1.54 4.55
CA LYS A 261 8.35 -0.84 3.39
C LYS A 261 9.72 -0.20 3.68
N CYS A 262 10.40 -0.59 4.76
CA CYS A 262 11.76 -0.15 5.03
C CYS A 262 12.80 -1.00 4.32
N TYR A 263 13.96 -0.42 4.08
CA TYR A 263 15.11 -1.10 3.50
C TYR A 263 16.42 -0.47 3.99
N LEU A 264 17.48 -1.27 4.00
CA LEU A 264 18.84 -0.78 4.19
C LEU A 264 19.39 -0.36 2.82
N SER A 265 19.69 0.92 2.68
CA SER A 265 20.45 1.51 1.58
C SER A 265 21.90 1.65 2.00
N VAL A 266 22.83 1.06 1.24
CA VAL A 266 24.27 1.16 1.50
C VAL A 266 24.92 1.87 0.32
N ALA A 267 25.56 3.00 0.58
CA ALA A 267 26.22 3.79 -0.46
C ALA A 267 27.36 4.63 0.12
N GLY A 268 28.48 4.75 -0.61
CA GLY A 268 29.60 5.60 -0.20
C GLY A 268 30.17 5.31 1.18
N GLY A 269 30.11 4.05 1.65
CA GLY A 269 30.55 3.67 3.00
C GLY A 269 29.60 4.11 4.12
N ARG A 270 28.36 4.49 3.82
CA ARG A 270 27.30 4.73 4.80
C ARG A 270 26.16 3.73 4.62
N MET A 271 25.51 3.42 5.73
CA MET A 271 24.32 2.58 5.79
C MET A 271 23.16 3.43 6.31
N GLN A 272 22.06 3.46 5.58
CA GLN A 272 20.86 4.18 5.96
C GLN A 272 19.66 3.25 5.92
N ILE A 273 18.86 3.22 6.98
CA ILE A 273 17.53 2.61 6.93
C ILE A 273 16.58 3.68 6.42
N ARG A 274 15.94 3.41 5.30
CA ARG A 274 14.99 4.32 4.65
C ARG A 274 13.62 3.67 4.59
N ASN A 275 12.56 4.48 4.70
CA ASN A 275 11.20 4.05 4.40
C ASN A 275 10.86 4.45 2.95
N MET A 276 10.51 3.48 2.11
CA MET A 276 10.24 3.74 0.69
C MET A 276 9.03 4.65 0.47
N THR A 277 7.96 4.45 1.25
CA THR A 277 6.67 5.13 1.10
C THR A 277 6.78 6.63 1.33
N ASN A 278 7.40 7.03 2.45
CA ASN A 278 7.45 8.42 2.88
C ASN A 278 8.80 9.10 2.59
N GLY A 279 9.78 8.34 2.11
CA GLY A 279 11.13 8.81 1.78
C GLY A 279 12.02 9.13 2.99
N SER A 280 11.54 8.94 4.23
CA SER A 280 12.30 9.33 5.41
C SER A 280 13.48 8.40 5.70
N ILE A 281 14.62 9.00 6.04
CA ILE A 281 15.74 8.30 6.66
C ILE A 281 15.39 8.05 8.12
N ARG A 282 15.30 6.77 8.50
CA ARG A 282 14.97 6.32 9.86
C ARG A 282 16.20 6.19 10.74
N TRP A 283 17.34 5.93 10.12
CA TRP A 283 18.61 5.75 10.80
C TRP A 283 19.78 5.82 9.82
N GLU A 284 20.95 6.25 10.30
CA GLU A 284 22.20 6.31 9.55
C GLU A 284 23.39 5.93 10.44
N GLU A 285 24.30 5.09 9.94
CA GLU A 285 25.62 4.81 10.53
C GLU A 285 26.65 4.59 9.41
N SER A 286 27.94 4.65 9.76
CA SER A 286 29.01 4.24 8.84
C SER A 286 28.97 2.73 8.60
N ALA A 287 29.19 2.33 7.34
CA ALA A 287 29.29 0.92 6.96
C ALA A 287 30.54 0.27 7.57
N PRO A 288 30.51 -1.06 7.83
CA PRO A 288 31.72 -1.80 8.15
C PRO A 288 32.80 -1.62 7.07
N SER A 289 34.06 -1.69 7.47
CA SER A 289 35.20 -1.56 6.55
C SER A 289 35.31 -2.73 5.56
N SER A 290 34.80 -3.91 5.94
CA SER A 290 34.77 -5.11 5.10
C SER A 290 33.48 -5.11 4.25
N PRO A 291 33.52 -5.52 2.97
CA PRO A 291 32.35 -5.57 2.11
C PRO A 291 31.22 -6.42 2.71
N ILE A 292 29.99 -5.91 2.58
CA ILE A 292 28.80 -6.60 3.05
C ILE A 292 28.49 -7.79 2.12
N GLN A 293 28.38 -8.98 2.70
CA GLN A 293 28.01 -10.19 2.00
C GLN A 293 26.50 -10.46 2.09
N GLN A 294 25.90 -10.27 3.26
CA GLN A 294 24.48 -10.53 3.48
C GLN A 294 23.90 -9.62 4.55
N VAL A 295 22.64 -9.21 4.36
CA VAL A 295 21.87 -8.42 5.32
C VAL A 295 20.55 -9.12 5.58
N VAL A 296 20.17 -9.22 6.86
CA VAL A 296 18.89 -9.82 7.28
C VAL A 296 18.23 -8.94 8.32
N PHE A 297 16.99 -8.56 8.03
CA PHE A 297 16.06 -8.03 9.02
C PHE A 297 15.28 -9.17 9.67
N SER A 298 15.05 -9.09 10.98
CA SER A 298 14.08 -9.98 11.63
C SER A 298 12.68 -9.72 11.09
N ARG A 299 11.83 -10.75 11.07
CA ARG A 299 10.47 -10.66 10.51
C ARG A 299 9.60 -9.59 11.19
N ASN A 300 9.81 -9.39 12.49
CA ASN A 300 9.14 -8.37 13.28
C ASN A 300 9.87 -7.01 13.31
N TYR A 301 10.87 -6.82 12.44
CA TYR A 301 11.60 -5.57 12.28
C TYR A 301 12.25 -5.02 13.56
N ASN A 302 12.67 -5.90 14.47
CA ASN A 302 13.30 -5.51 15.74
C ASN A 302 14.82 -5.75 15.78
N ARG A 303 15.40 -6.37 14.74
CA ARG A 303 16.83 -6.65 14.65
C ARG A 303 17.32 -6.55 13.21
N LEU A 304 18.51 -6.00 13.06
CA LEU A 304 19.30 -5.99 11.83
C LEU A 304 20.55 -6.83 12.06
N SER A 305 20.89 -7.72 11.13
CA SER A 305 22.16 -8.46 11.14
C SER A 305 22.84 -8.35 9.79
N ILE A 306 24.15 -8.10 9.80
CA ILE A 306 24.99 -7.92 8.61
C ILE A 306 26.19 -8.85 8.71
N LEU A 307 26.36 -9.72 7.72
CA LEU A 307 27.54 -10.55 7.54
C LEU A 307 28.47 -9.88 6.53
N CYS A 308 29.74 -9.71 6.90
CA CYS A 308 30.78 -9.16 6.03
C CYS A 308 31.69 -10.27 5.47
N GLN A 309 32.42 -9.98 4.40
CA GLN A 309 33.34 -10.93 3.75
C GLN A 309 34.49 -11.41 4.66
N ASP A 310 34.81 -10.67 5.71
CA ASP A 310 35.80 -11.08 6.72
C ASP A 310 35.23 -12.08 7.75
N GLY A 311 33.99 -12.54 7.56
CA GLY A 311 33.30 -13.49 8.44
C GLY A 311 32.67 -12.84 9.67
N LYS A 312 32.83 -11.54 9.89
CA LYS A 312 32.24 -10.85 11.04
C LYS A 312 30.75 -10.62 10.84
N VAL A 313 29.98 -10.87 11.91
CA VAL A 313 28.55 -10.59 11.97
C VAL A 313 28.31 -9.41 12.90
N TYR A 314 27.76 -8.33 12.35
CA TYR A 314 27.29 -7.19 13.12
C TYR A 314 25.81 -7.30 13.37
N ARG A 315 25.36 -6.98 14.58
CA ARG A 315 23.95 -7.05 14.96
C ARG A 315 23.52 -5.77 15.68
N TRP A 316 22.33 -5.29 15.31
CA TRP A 316 21.69 -4.16 15.97
C TRP A 316 20.26 -4.52 16.39
N ALA A 317 19.81 -3.94 17.50
CA ALA A 317 18.42 -3.99 17.94
C ALA A 317 17.66 -2.75 17.47
N ILE A 318 16.63 -2.92 16.62
CA ILE A 318 15.80 -1.84 16.06
C ILE A 318 14.65 -1.54 17.02
N THR A 319 14.49 -0.27 17.37
CA THR A 319 13.33 0.25 18.11
C THR A 319 12.65 1.34 17.28
N ASP A 320 11.88 0.95 16.27
CA ASP A 320 11.09 1.85 15.40
C ASP A 320 9.74 1.20 15.12
N HIS A 321 8.75 1.53 15.96
CA HIS A 321 7.43 0.88 15.94
C HIS A 321 6.54 1.35 14.79
N HIS A 322 6.74 2.59 14.33
CA HIS A 322 5.93 3.25 13.30
C HIS A 322 6.80 3.94 12.24
N PRO A 323 7.60 3.16 11.48
CA PRO A 323 8.46 3.72 10.42
C PRO A 323 7.68 4.46 9.32
N GLU A 324 6.41 4.10 9.13
CA GLU A 324 5.49 4.70 8.17
C GLU A 324 4.98 6.09 8.58
N ALA A 325 5.05 6.41 9.88
CA ALA A 325 4.62 7.69 10.41
C ALA A 325 5.69 8.78 10.19
N SER A 326 5.30 9.86 9.52
CA SER A 326 6.10 11.06 9.34
C SER A 326 5.19 12.27 9.14
N TRP A 327 5.73 13.49 9.32
CA TRP A 327 4.99 14.73 9.00
C TRP A 327 4.53 14.77 7.55
N ASN A 328 5.38 14.29 6.62
CA ASN A 328 5.03 14.19 5.21
C ASN A 328 3.90 13.19 4.97
N THR A 329 3.86 12.06 5.68
CA THR A 329 2.77 11.08 5.58
C THR A 329 1.43 11.67 6.01
N PHE A 330 1.43 12.49 7.07
CA PHE A 330 0.21 13.07 7.64
C PHE A 330 -0.36 14.22 6.80
N PHE A 331 0.50 15.09 6.26
CA PHE A 331 0.08 16.34 5.63
C PHE A 331 0.49 16.51 4.16
N GLY A 332 1.40 15.66 3.66
CA GLY A 332 1.85 15.65 2.28
C GLY A 332 1.04 14.70 1.40
N LYS A 333 1.25 14.82 0.08
CA LYS A 333 0.76 13.84 -0.90
C LYS A 333 1.78 12.72 -0.99
N ILE A 334 1.35 11.50 -0.76
CA ILE A 334 2.23 10.32 -0.82
C ILE A 334 1.84 9.50 -2.04
N TRP A 335 2.84 9.04 -2.77
CA TRP A 335 2.66 8.08 -3.85
C TRP A 335 2.78 6.66 -3.29
N TYR A 336 1.64 6.04 -3.04
CA TYR A 336 1.53 4.66 -2.55
C TYR A 336 1.68 3.64 -3.69
N GLU A 337 2.09 2.42 -3.37
CA GLU A 337 2.25 1.36 -4.36
C GLU A 337 0.96 1.07 -5.12
N GLY A 338 1.07 0.93 -6.45
CA GLY A 338 -0.07 0.66 -7.33
C GLY A 338 -1.01 1.85 -7.56
N ALA A 339 -0.76 3.01 -6.95
CA ALA A 339 -1.51 4.24 -7.24
C ALA A 339 -0.99 4.92 -8.53
N GLU A 340 -1.87 5.63 -9.23
CA GLU A 340 -1.52 6.37 -10.47
C GLU A 340 -0.69 7.62 -10.20
N GLY A 341 -0.73 8.14 -8.97
CA GLY A 341 -0.05 9.38 -8.59
C GLY A 341 -0.08 9.67 -7.09
N PRO A 342 0.61 10.73 -6.65
CA PRO A 342 0.59 11.17 -5.25
C PRO A 342 -0.80 11.69 -4.83
N ALA A 343 -1.32 11.20 -3.70
CA ALA A 343 -2.65 11.57 -3.21
C ALA A 343 -2.72 11.74 -1.68
N TYR A 344 -3.75 12.45 -1.23
CA TYR A 344 -4.15 12.52 0.17
C TYR A 344 -5.13 11.38 0.46
N THR A 345 -4.63 10.27 1.00
CA THR A 345 -5.45 9.08 1.24
C THR A 345 -5.32 8.63 2.69
N TRP A 346 -6.47 8.33 3.30
CA TRP A 346 -6.56 7.70 4.62
C TRP A 346 -7.10 6.28 4.49
N GLN A 347 -6.33 5.31 4.97
CA GLN A 347 -6.70 3.90 5.04
C GLN A 347 -5.79 3.20 6.06
N SER A 348 -6.28 3.11 7.30
CA SER A 348 -5.52 2.59 8.44
C SER A 348 -5.51 1.06 8.56
N SER A 349 -6.36 0.37 7.80
CA SER A 349 -6.60 -1.08 7.94
C SER A 349 -6.48 -1.79 6.59
N SER A 350 -5.96 -3.02 6.65
CA SER A 350 -5.70 -3.87 5.49
C SER A 350 -6.46 -5.19 5.52
N GLY A 351 -6.53 -5.85 4.36
CA GLY A 351 -6.88 -7.27 4.25
C GLY A 351 -5.67 -8.20 4.14
N SER A 352 -4.43 -7.69 4.16
CA SER A 352 -3.20 -8.48 3.98
C SER A 352 -1.98 -7.86 4.67
N ASP A 353 -0.97 -8.70 4.97
CA ASP A 353 0.31 -8.30 5.59
C ASP A 353 1.19 -7.42 4.68
N GLU A 354 0.97 -7.46 3.36
CA GLU A 354 1.76 -6.71 2.37
C GLU A 354 1.24 -5.29 2.11
N PHE A 355 0.14 -4.94 2.76
CA PHE A 355 -0.53 -3.67 2.63
C PHE A 355 0.30 -2.51 3.18
N GLU A 356 0.21 -1.40 2.45
CA GLU A 356 0.83 -0.14 2.80
C GLU A 356 -0.23 0.78 3.44
N ALA A 357 -0.08 1.02 4.74
CA ALA A 357 -1.02 1.85 5.48
C ALA A 357 -0.93 3.33 5.09
N LYS A 358 -2.09 3.96 4.90
CA LYS A 358 -2.21 5.33 4.39
C LYS A 358 -2.72 6.23 5.51
N TYR A 359 -1.92 7.21 5.93
CA TYR A 359 -2.20 7.98 7.14
C TYR A 359 -2.44 9.48 6.89
N SER A 360 -2.86 9.88 5.68
CA SER A 360 -3.10 11.29 5.42
C SER A 360 -4.24 11.84 6.27
N LEU A 361 -3.96 12.84 7.10
CA LEU A 361 -4.94 13.52 7.95
C LEU A 361 -5.71 14.60 7.18
N VAL A 362 -5.20 15.03 6.02
CA VAL A 362 -5.77 16.12 5.22
C VAL A 362 -7.24 15.87 4.85
N PRO A 363 -7.64 14.68 4.33
CA PRO A 363 -9.05 14.43 3.99
C PRO A 363 -9.97 14.43 5.22
N LEU A 364 -9.46 13.97 6.37
CA LEU A 364 -10.21 13.95 7.62
C LEU A 364 -10.46 15.37 8.13
N ILE A 365 -9.41 16.18 8.21
CA ILE A 365 -9.50 17.59 8.64
C ILE A 365 -10.40 18.38 7.69
N TYR A 366 -10.17 18.25 6.39
CA TYR A 366 -10.96 18.94 5.38
C TYR A 366 -12.43 18.51 5.42
N GLY A 367 -12.69 17.20 5.52
CA GLY A 367 -14.05 16.67 5.65
C GLY A 367 -14.76 17.21 6.90
N THR A 368 -14.09 17.21 8.05
CA THR A 368 -14.64 17.76 9.29
C THR A 368 -14.90 19.26 9.18
N VAL A 369 -13.93 20.06 8.73
CA VAL A 369 -14.10 21.52 8.59
C VAL A 369 -15.21 21.85 7.59
N LYS A 370 -15.23 21.19 6.43
CA LYS A 370 -16.28 21.37 5.41
C LYS A 370 -17.66 21.05 5.98
N GLY A 371 -17.79 19.89 6.65
CA GLY A 371 -19.05 19.46 7.26
C GLY A 371 -19.52 20.42 8.35
N THR A 372 -18.64 20.79 9.28
CA THR A 372 -18.95 21.73 10.36
C THR A 372 -19.32 23.10 9.82
N PHE A 373 -18.62 23.61 8.81
CA PHE A 373 -18.91 24.91 8.20
C PHE A 373 -20.33 24.96 7.63
N TYR A 374 -20.70 24.00 6.77
CA TYR A 374 -22.04 23.98 6.19
C TYR A 374 -23.13 23.69 7.22
N ALA A 375 -22.87 22.81 8.20
CA ALA A 375 -23.82 22.57 9.28
C ALA A 375 -24.10 23.85 10.09
N LEU A 376 -23.06 24.58 10.48
CA LEU A 376 -23.19 25.81 11.26
C LEU A 376 -23.81 26.95 10.43
N LEU A 377 -23.54 27.01 9.13
CA LEU A 377 -24.09 28.02 8.22
C LEU A 377 -25.63 28.05 8.27
N PHE A 378 -26.27 26.88 8.33
CA PHE A 378 -27.73 26.77 8.42
C PHE A 378 -28.22 26.71 9.88
N ALA A 379 -27.52 25.99 10.75
CA ALA A 379 -27.95 25.79 12.13
C ALA A 379 -27.95 27.11 12.93
N ILE A 380 -26.94 27.96 12.77
CA ILE A 380 -26.81 29.19 13.56
C ILE A 380 -27.97 30.17 13.28
N PRO A 381 -28.27 30.57 12.03
CA PRO A 381 -29.37 31.49 11.76
C PRO A 381 -30.72 30.94 12.23
N ILE A 382 -30.98 29.65 11.96
CA ILE A 382 -32.24 29.00 12.36
C ILE A 382 -32.37 28.96 13.89
N ALA A 383 -31.31 28.55 14.60
CA ALA A 383 -31.32 28.48 16.06
C ALA A 383 -31.49 29.86 16.71
N LEU A 384 -30.81 30.88 16.20
CA LEU A 384 -30.93 32.26 16.71
C LEU A 384 -32.33 32.83 16.47
N LEU A 385 -32.87 32.70 15.25
CA LEU A 385 -34.22 33.16 14.94
C LEU A 385 -35.28 32.41 15.76
N ALA A 386 -35.13 31.10 15.93
CA ALA A 386 -36.01 30.31 16.79
C ALA A 386 -35.92 30.76 18.26
N ALA A 387 -34.72 31.01 18.78
CA ALA A 387 -34.52 31.49 20.14
C ALA A 387 -35.14 32.88 20.37
N ILE A 388 -35.00 33.81 19.41
CA ILE A 388 -35.64 35.12 19.45
C ILE A 388 -37.16 34.99 19.42
N TYR A 389 -37.71 34.15 18.54
CA TYR A 389 -39.15 33.91 18.45
C TYR A 389 -39.72 33.35 19.75
N VAL A 390 -39.09 32.29 20.28
CA VAL A 390 -39.51 31.65 21.53
C VAL A 390 -39.42 32.62 22.71
N SER A 391 -38.37 33.44 22.80
CA SER A 391 -38.22 34.37 23.92
C SER A 391 -39.23 35.52 23.89
N HIS A 392 -39.40 36.20 22.74
CA HIS A 392 -40.11 37.48 22.64
C HIS A 392 -41.54 37.39 22.10
N PHE A 393 -41.83 36.43 21.21
CA PHE A 393 -43.09 36.42 20.43
C PHE A 393 -44.00 35.24 20.78
N LEU A 394 -43.44 34.15 21.29
CA LEU A 394 -44.20 32.96 21.64
C LEU A 394 -45.00 33.14 22.93
N ARG A 395 -46.25 32.67 22.92
CA ARG A 395 -47.13 32.71 24.10
C ARG A 395 -46.68 31.75 25.22
N PRO A 396 -46.97 32.07 26.49
CA PRO A 396 -46.57 31.26 27.65
C PRO A 396 -47.04 29.80 27.59
N GLU A 397 -48.24 29.53 27.07
CA GLU A 397 -48.80 28.17 27.02
C GLU A 397 -47.98 27.25 26.11
N TRP A 398 -47.52 27.76 24.95
CA TRP A 398 -46.69 27.01 24.01
C TRP A 398 -45.26 26.82 24.52
N LYS A 399 -44.75 27.74 25.36
CA LYS A 399 -43.44 27.58 26.01
C LYS A 399 -43.40 26.34 26.89
N ASN A 400 -44.51 26.01 27.57
CA ASN A 400 -44.62 24.83 28.43
C ASN A 400 -44.54 23.50 27.67
N VAL A 401 -44.68 23.51 26.33
CA VAL A 401 -44.55 22.32 25.48
C VAL A 401 -43.21 22.30 24.75
N ILE A 402 -42.83 23.41 24.13
CA ILE A 402 -41.62 23.49 23.29
C ILE A 402 -40.35 23.33 24.14
N LYS A 403 -40.30 23.93 25.34
CA LYS A 403 -39.11 23.87 26.18
C LYS A 403 -38.79 22.44 26.64
N PRO A 404 -39.72 21.67 27.23
CA PRO A 404 -39.47 20.25 27.55
C PRO A 404 -39.11 19.41 26.32
N LEU A 405 -39.74 19.66 25.16
CA LEU A 405 -39.40 18.95 23.93
C LEU A 405 -37.95 19.20 23.51
N MET A 406 -37.48 20.45 23.56
CA MET A 406 -36.09 20.80 23.27
C MET A 406 -35.11 20.17 24.27
N GLU A 407 -35.46 20.11 25.55
CA GLU A 407 -34.66 19.43 26.57
C GLU A 407 -34.56 17.92 26.30
N ILE A 408 -35.66 17.28 25.89
CA ILE A 408 -35.67 15.86 25.48
C ILE A 408 -34.83 15.66 24.22
N MET A 409 -34.95 16.52 23.20
CA MET A 409 -34.15 16.44 21.98
C MET A 409 -32.66 16.61 22.25
N ALA A 410 -32.29 17.50 23.19
CA ALA A 410 -30.91 17.68 23.62
C ALA A 410 -30.35 16.48 24.41
N SER A 411 -31.22 15.67 25.03
CA SER A 411 -30.84 14.45 25.75
C SER A 411 -30.55 13.25 24.83
N LEU A 412 -30.91 13.33 23.54
CA LEU A 412 -30.67 12.25 22.60
C LEU A 412 -29.16 12.10 22.32
N PRO A 413 -28.63 10.85 22.23
CA PRO A 413 -27.23 10.63 21.90
C PRO A 413 -26.89 11.19 20.51
N SER A 414 -25.93 12.12 20.45
CA SER A 414 -25.52 12.78 19.21
C SER A 414 -25.00 11.81 18.15
N VAL A 415 -24.32 10.73 18.57
CA VAL A 415 -23.81 9.68 17.68
C VAL A 415 -24.96 8.93 16.98
N VAL A 416 -26.06 8.65 17.69
CA VAL A 416 -27.23 7.95 17.13
C VAL A 416 -27.92 8.86 16.12
N LEU A 417 -28.09 10.14 16.44
CA LEU A 417 -28.66 11.13 15.52
C LEU A 417 -27.80 11.29 14.25
N GLY A 418 -26.48 11.38 14.41
CA GLY A 418 -25.56 11.46 13.27
C GLY A 418 -25.58 10.22 12.38
N PHE A 419 -25.66 9.03 12.99
CA PHE A 419 -25.77 7.77 12.25
C PHE A 419 -27.10 7.67 11.48
N LEU A 420 -28.23 8.00 12.12
CA LEU A 420 -29.54 8.03 11.46
C LEU A 420 -29.56 9.08 10.33
N ALA A 421 -28.95 10.25 10.56
CA ALA A 421 -28.84 11.29 9.56
C ALA A 421 -28.02 10.82 8.35
N GLY A 422 -26.89 10.15 8.56
CA GLY A 422 -26.04 9.66 7.47
C GLY A 422 -26.61 8.46 6.72
N LEU A 423 -27.23 7.50 7.40
CA LEU A 423 -27.67 6.25 6.79
C LEU A 423 -29.08 6.33 6.17
N TRP A 424 -29.98 7.12 6.76
CA TRP A 424 -31.37 7.19 6.32
C TRP A 424 -31.75 8.56 5.76
N LEU A 425 -31.42 9.66 6.45
CA LEU A 425 -31.86 10.99 6.02
C LEU A 425 -31.05 11.49 4.82
N ALA A 426 -29.73 11.32 4.82
CA ALA A 426 -28.86 11.83 3.77
C ALA A 426 -29.22 11.25 2.39
N PRO A 427 -29.46 9.94 2.21
CA PRO A 427 -29.92 9.41 0.91
C PRO A 427 -31.27 9.99 0.46
N LEU A 428 -32.21 10.22 1.39
CA LEU A 428 -33.51 10.83 1.08
C LEU A 428 -33.39 12.30 0.65
N VAL A 429 -32.46 13.03 1.27
CA VAL A 429 -32.19 14.44 0.95
C VAL A 429 -31.41 14.55 -0.36
N ASP A 430 -30.47 13.64 -0.61
CA ASP A 430 -29.65 13.61 -1.82
C ASP A 430 -30.51 13.52 -3.09
N THR A 431 -31.51 12.63 -3.11
CA THR A 431 -32.44 12.49 -4.24
C THR A 431 -33.41 13.66 -4.42
N HIS A 432 -33.49 14.59 -3.46
CA HIS A 432 -34.45 15.70 -3.45
C HIS A 432 -33.79 17.04 -3.08
N LEU A 433 -32.49 17.18 -3.36
CA LEU A 433 -31.70 18.32 -2.90
C LEU A 433 -32.27 19.64 -3.41
N ILE A 434 -32.55 19.74 -4.72
CA ILE A 434 -33.07 20.96 -5.34
C ILE A 434 -34.49 21.32 -4.87
N PRO A 435 -35.47 20.39 -4.85
CA PRO A 435 -36.77 20.63 -4.22
C PRO A 435 -36.66 21.16 -2.78
N ILE A 436 -35.80 20.57 -1.95
CA ILE A 436 -35.60 20.99 -0.55
C ILE A 436 -35.05 22.41 -0.47
N LEU A 437 -34.06 22.76 -1.28
CA LEU A 437 -33.50 24.11 -1.34
C LEU A 437 -34.56 25.14 -1.78
N CYS A 438 -35.39 24.79 -2.77
CA CYS A 438 -36.49 25.65 -3.22
C CYS A 438 -37.50 25.91 -2.10
N VAL A 439 -37.86 24.87 -1.34
CA VAL A 439 -38.74 25.00 -0.17
C VAL A 439 -38.14 25.95 0.88
N ILE A 440 -36.85 25.80 1.21
CA ILE A 440 -36.16 26.67 2.18
C ILE A 440 -36.20 28.14 1.73
N VAL A 441 -35.94 28.40 0.45
CA VAL A 441 -35.93 29.77 -0.10
C VAL A 441 -37.35 30.36 -0.12
N VAL A 442 -38.37 29.58 -0.45
CA VAL A 442 -39.78 30.03 -0.54
C VAL A 442 -40.43 30.18 0.84
N LEU A 443 -39.93 29.49 1.86
CA LEU A 443 -40.50 29.51 3.21
C LEU A 443 -40.55 30.93 3.82
N ALA A 444 -39.45 31.68 3.78
CA ALA A 444 -39.41 33.01 4.37
C ALA A 444 -40.30 34.04 3.63
N PRO A 445 -40.25 34.16 2.29
CA PRO A 445 -41.17 35.00 1.52
C PRO A 445 -42.64 34.62 1.71
N SER A 446 -42.96 33.31 1.75
CA SER A 446 -44.34 32.86 1.95
C SER A 446 -44.86 33.21 3.35
N ALA A 447 -44.03 33.11 4.39
CA ALA A 447 -44.39 33.55 5.74
C ALA A 447 -44.65 35.07 5.81
N LEU A 448 -43.80 35.89 5.17
CA LEU A 448 -44.00 37.34 5.08
C LEU A 448 -45.29 37.69 4.33
N PHE A 449 -45.55 37.02 3.22
CA PHE A 449 -46.77 37.22 2.44
C PHE A 449 -48.02 36.76 3.19
N ALA A 450 -47.92 35.66 3.96
CA ALA A 450 -49.00 35.22 4.84
C ALA A 450 -49.32 36.27 5.91
N GLY A 451 -48.29 36.89 6.51
CA GLY A 451 -48.46 38.01 7.43
C GLY A 451 -49.10 39.23 6.77
N TYR A 452 -48.74 39.52 5.52
CA TYR A 452 -49.38 40.58 4.73
C TYR A 452 -50.87 40.28 4.48
N ILE A 453 -51.21 39.05 4.05
CA ILE A 453 -52.61 38.62 3.89
C ILE A 453 -53.37 38.81 5.20
N TRP A 454 -52.80 38.36 6.31
CA TRP A 454 -53.41 38.50 7.63
C TRP A 454 -53.70 39.96 8.01
N SER A 455 -52.78 40.88 7.65
CA SER A 455 -52.97 42.31 7.90
C SER A 455 -54.16 42.91 7.13
N LYS A 456 -54.48 42.36 5.95
CA LYS A 456 -55.56 42.82 5.07
C LYS A 456 -56.90 42.10 5.32
N LEU A 457 -56.94 41.05 6.14
CA LEU A 457 -58.18 40.32 6.42
C LEU A 457 -59.20 41.20 7.19
N PRO A 458 -60.51 41.10 6.85
CA PRO A 458 -61.56 41.83 7.56
C PRO A 458 -61.56 41.53 9.07
N GLN A 459 -61.82 42.55 9.89
CA GLN A 459 -61.94 42.42 11.35
C GLN A 459 -62.82 41.25 11.84
N PRO A 460 -63.99 40.92 11.24
CA PRO A 460 -64.81 39.80 11.72
C PRO A 460 -64.12 38.44 11.60
N VAL A 461 -63.19 38.26 10.65
CA VAL A 461 -62.43 37.03 10.48
C VAL A 461 -61.31 36.95 11.52
N ARG A 462 -60.57 38.05 11.71
CA ARG A 462 -59.45 38.12 12.67
C ARG A 462 -59.91 37.94 14.13
N ARG A 463 -61.12 38.40 14.49
CA ARG A 463 -61.68 38.25 15.84
C ARG A 463 -62.08 36.82 16.20
N ARG A 464 -62.31 35.94 15.21
CA ARG A 464 -62.60 34.51 15.45
C ARG A 464 -61.37 33.72 15.87
N VAL A 465 -60.18 34.26 15.58
CA VAL A 465 -58.91 33.63 15.92
C VAL A 465 -58.46 34.20 17.25
N GLY A 466 -58.36 33.31 18.25
CA GLY A 466 -57.78 33.67 19.53
C GLY A 466 -56.38 34.26 19.30
N PRO A 467 -56.00 35.32 20.02
CA PRO A 467 -54.68 35.91 19.79
C PRO A 467 -53.59 34.83 20.03
N GLY A 468 -52.46 34.92 19.32
CA GLY A 468 -51.39 33.91 19.29
C GLY A 468 -51.69 32.59 18.55
N TRP A 469 -52.88 32.39 17.98
CA TRP A 469 -53.19 31.27 17.08
C TRP A 469 -53.11 31.66 15.59
N GLU A 470 -52.65 32.88 15.27
CA GLU A 470 -52.61 33.41 13.92
C GLU A 470 -51.72 32.56 12.99
N PHE A 471 -50.64 31.99 13.53
CA PHE A 471 -49.74 31.11 12.78
C PHE A 471 -50.45 29.83 12.31
N ALA A 472 -51.37 29.26 13.09
CA ALA A 472 -52.07 28.02 12.75
C ALA A 472 -53.04 28.22 11.59
N TYR A 473 -53.65 29.40 11.49
CA TYR A 473 -54.56 29.74 10.39
C TYR A 473 -53.83 30.04 9.08
N LEU A 474 -52.58 30.51 9.16
CA LEU A 474 -51.74 30.81 8.00
C LEU A 474 -50.88 29.61 7.57
N PHE A 475 -50.75 28.60 8.42
CA PHE A 475 -49.98 27.40 8.14
C PHE A 475 -50.40 26.68 6.84
N PRO A 476 -51.70 26.49 6.52
CA PRO A 476 -52.11 25.87 5.26
C PRO A 476 -51.62 26.63 4.01
N PHE A 477 -51.58 27.96 4.08
CA PHE A 477 -51.05 28.78 2.99
C PHE A 477 -49.54 28.57 2.80
N ILE A 478 -48.79 28.53 3.90
CA ILE A 478 -47.34 28.27 3.86
C ILE A 478 -47.08 26.86 3.32
N VAL A 479 -47.84 25.84 3.76
CA VAL A 479 -47.74 24.46 3.24
C VAL A 479 -48.03 24.40 1.75
N LEU A 480 -49.04 25.12 1.25
CA LEU A 480 -49.33 25.20 -0.18
C LEU A 480 -48.16 25.81 -0.97
N CYS A 481 -47.54 26.87 -0.44
CA CYS A 481 -46.37 27.49 -1.07
C CYS A 481 -45.16 26.54 -1.09
N MET A 482 -44.92 25.82 0.01
CA MET A 482 -43.86 24.80 0.09
C MET A 482 -44.12 23.67 -0.90
N TYR A 483 -45.35 23.18 -1.02
CA TYR A 483 -45.71 22.16 -1.99
C TYR A 483 -45.49 22.64 -3.44
N GLY A 484 -45.86 23.90 -3.74
CA GLY A 484 -45.55 24.52 -5.02
C GLY A 484 -44.04 24.58 -5.30
N ALA A 485 -43.24 24.99 -4.32
CA ALA A 485 -41.78 25.03 -4.42
C ALA A 485 -41.18 23.63 -4.63
N TRP A 486 -41.71 22.63 -3.96
CA TRP A 486 -41.31 21.23 -4.13
C TRP A 486 -41.54 20.74 -5.56
N GLN A 487 -42.71 21.02 -6.13
CA GLN A 487 -43.04 20.63 -7.50
C GLN A 487 -42.24 21.38 -8.56
N LEU A 488 -41.77 22.59 -8.26
CA LEU A 488 -40.89 23.36 -9.15
C LEU A 488 -39.44 22.84 -9.15
N GLY A 489 -39.03 22.11 -8.11
CA GLY A 489 -37.67 21.59 -7.95
C GLY A 489 -37.14 20.81 -9.17
N PRO A 490 -37.84 19.76 -9.65
CA PRO A 490 -37.39 18.99 -10.81
C PRO A 490 -37.29 19.82 -12.10
N THR A 491 -38.15 20.82 -12.26
CA THR A 491 -38.10 21.73 -13.41
C THR A 491 -36.87 22.65 -13.34
N ILE A 492 -36.52 23.14 -12.16
CA ILE A 492 -35.31 23.94 -11.94
C ILE A 492 -34.06 23.10 -12.16
N GLU A 493 -34.04 21.88 -11.63
CA GLU A 493 -32.94 20.92 -11.78
C GLU A 493 -32.65 20.60 -13.25
N SER A 494 -33.66 20.20 -14.00
CA SER A 494 -33.53 19.93 -15.44
C SER A 494 -33.18 21.16 -16.30
N THR A 495 -33.38 22.38 -15.80
CA THR A 495 -33.06 23.62 -16.54
C THR A 495 -31.65 24.13 -16.24
N PHE A 496 -31.21 24.04 -14.98
CA PHE A 496 -29.95 24.66 -14.51
C PHE A 496 -28.84 23.66 -14.18
N PHE A 497 -29.18 22.41 -13.91
CA PHE A 497 -28.26 21.37 -13.43
C PHE A 497 -28.28 20.17 -14.37
N THR A 498 -27.80 20.37 -15.60
CA THR A 498 -27.62 19.28 -16.58
C THR A 498 -26.16 18.97 -16.80
N VAL A 499 -25.79 17.71 -16.67
CA VAL A 499 -24.47 17.18 -17.05
C VAL A 499 -24.59 16.49 -18.41
N LYS A 500 -23.59 16.69 -19.27
CA LYS A 500 -23.50 15.92 -20.52
C LYS A 500 -23.01 14.51 -20.22
N ASP A 501 -23.84 13.53 -20.53
CA ASP A 501 -23.43 12.14 -20.47
C ASP A 501 -22.31 11.89 -21.49
N LEU A 502 -21.19 11.37 -20.99
CA LEU A 502 -19.99 11.06 -21.76
C LEU A 502 -20.22 9.93 -22.78
N ALA A 503 -21.23 9.09 -22.59
CA ALA A 503 -21.54 7.99 -23.49
C ALA A 503 -22.55 8.37 -24.60
N SER A 504 -23.60 9.14 -24.26
CA SER A 504 -24.68 9.48 -25.20
C SER A 504 -24.61 10.91 -25.77
N GLY A 505 -23.83 11.81 -25.15
CA GLY A 505 -23.75 13.23 -25.52
C GLY A 505 -25.01 14.04 -25.21
N GLN A 506 -26.03 13.43 -24.58
CA GLN A 506 -27.25 14.10 -24.18
C GLN A 506 -27.08 14.80 -22.82
N ASN A 507 -27.76 15.93 -22.66
CA ASN A 507 -27.85 16.64 -21.37
C ASN A 507 -28.80 15.84 -20.47
N ILE A 508 -28.27 15.18 -19.45
CA ILE A 508 -29.05 14.51 -18.41
C ILE A 508 -29.08 15.46 -17.20
N SER A 509 -30.22 15.61 -16.54
CA SER A 509 -30.28 16.29 -15.23
C SER A 509 -29.40 15.52 -14.24
N ASP A 510 -28.49 16.24 -13.57
CA ASP A 510 -27.58 15.68 -12.56
C ASP A 510 -28.34 15.05 -11.39
#